data_AF-A0A2V9A6C8-F1
#
_entry.id   AF-A0A2V9A6C8-F1
#
_cell.length_a   1.000
_cell.length_b   1.000
_cell.length_c   1.000
_cell.angle_alpha   90.00
_cell.angle_beta   90.00
_cell.angle_gamma   90.00
#
_symmetry.space_group_name_H-M   'P 1'
#
loop_
_entity.id
_entity.type
_entity.pdbx_description
1 polymer ?
#
loop_
_entity_poly.entity_id
_entity_poly.type
_entity_poly.pdbx_seq_one_letter_code
_entity_poly.pdbx_strand_id
1 'polypeptide(L)'
;MTDEERDQEALFRHAILGDVLSRNLRRGQLRPELKQLAEQTYQDHHGRPRRVAYKTLEEWFYKYRHGGFDALKPRPRSDRNRSRCSPKTSNNWSWI
;
A
#
# COMPACT_ATOMS: atom_id res chain seq x y z
N MET A 1 12.49 -14.17 4.90
CA MET A 1 12.35 -13.21 3.80
C MET A 1 13.75 -12.74 3.45
N THR A 2 14.28 -13.15 2.29
CA THR A 2 15.59 -12.72 1.79
C THR A 2 15.52 -11.24 1.39
N ASP A 3 16.68 -10.58 1.23
CA ASP A 3 16.71 -9.19 0.78
C ASP A 3 16.02 -8.99 -0.58
N GLU A 4 16.24 -9.93 -1.49
CA GLU A 4 15.62 -9.99 -2.82
C GLU A 4 14.09 -10.07 -2.75
N GLU A 5 13.54 -10.89 -1.85
CA GLU A 5 12.08 -10.98 -1.66
C GLU A 5 11.49 -9.66 -1.13
N ARG A 6 12.23 -8.94 -0.29
CA ARG A 6 11.78 -7.62 0.20
C ARG A 6 11.77 -6.60 -0.93
N ASP A 7 12.78 -6.64 -1.79
CA ASP A 7 12.89 -5.74 -2.93
C ASP A 7 11.84 -6.04 -3.99
N GLN A 8 11.54 -7.32 -4.26
CA GLN A 8 10.43 -7.72 -5.13
C GLN A 8 9.08 -7.25 -4.60
N GLU A 9 8.81 -7.40 -3.30
CA GLU A 9 7.58 -6.90 -2.68
C GLU A 9 7.53 -5.36 -2.72
N ALA A 10 8.65 -4.66 -2.54
CA ALA A 10 8.71 -3.20 -2.68
C ALA A 10 8.41 -2.75 -4.12
N LEU A 11 8.98 -3.43 -5.11
CA LEU A 11 8.73 -3.20 -6.53
C LEU A 11 7.25 -3.45 -6.87
N PHE A 12 6.67 -4.52 -6.35
CA PHE A 12 5.24 -4.82 -6.55
C PHE A 12 4.35 -3.68 -6.01
N ARG A 13 4.60 -3.22 -4.78
CA ARG A 13 3.87 -2.09 -4.18
C ARG A 13 4.03 -0.81 -4.98
N HIS A 14 5.27 -0.54 -5.42
CA HIS A 14 5.59 0.62 -6.24
C HIS A 14 4.91 0.54 -7.62
N ALA A 15 4.84 -0.64 -8.24
CA ALA A 15 4.17 -0.83 -9.52
C ALA A 15 2.66 -0.54 -9.42
N ILE A 16 2.00 -0.99 -8.35
CA ILE A 16 0.58 -0.68 -8.11
C ILE A 16 0.38 0.83 -7.91
N LEU A 17 1.23 1.45 -7.09
CA LEU A 17 1.16 2.88 -6.85
C LEU A 17 1.64 3.72 -8.04
N GLY A 18 2.37 3.14 -9.00
CA GLY A 18 3.02 3.87 -10.09
C GLY A 18 2.06 4.72 -10.91
N ASP A 19 0.83 4.24 -11.13
CA ASP A 19 -0.21 5.01 -11.82
C ASP A 19 -0.64 6.24 -11.01
N VAL A 20 -0.78 6.08 -9.69
CA VAL A 20 -1.16 7.16 -8.75
C VAL A 20 -0.01 8.11 -8.43
N LEU A 21 1.24 7.63 -8.51
CA LEU A 21 2.45 8.42 -8.29
C LEU A 21 2.86 9.22 -9.53
N SER A 22 2.67 8.67 -10.72
CA SER A 22 2.93 9.36 -11.99
C SER A 22 1.89 10.44 -12.27
N ARG A 23 0.64 10.19 -11.89
CA ARG A 23 -0.40 11.23 -11.87
C ARG A 23 -0.09 12.19 -10.72
N ASN A 24 0.17 13.46 -11.04
CA ASN A 24 0.30 14.51 -10.03
C ASN A 24 -1.09 14.88 -9.48
N LEU A 25 -1.67 13.97 -8.69
CA LEU A 25 -3.04 14.06 -8.20
C LEU A 25 -3.18 15.24 -7.24
N ARG A 26 -4.14 16.11 -7.54
CA ARG A 26 -4.48 17.23 -6.65
C ARG A 26 -5.09 16.68 -5.36
N ARG A 27 -4.96 17.42 -4.26
CA ARG A 27 -5.61 17.12 -2.97
C ARG A 27 -7.10 16.87 -3.21
N GLY A 28 -7.54 15.63 -2.98
CA GLY A 28 -8.94 15.19 -3.16
C GLY A 28 -9.14 14.11 -4.24
N GLN A 29 -8.27 14.02 -5.25
CA GLN A 29 -8.37 12.99 -6.31
C GLN A 29 -7.70 11.66 -5.93
N LEU A 30 -6.84 11.66 -4.92
CA LEU A 30 -6.17 10.44 -4.45
C LEU A 30 -7.16 9.35 -4.01
N ARG A 31 -8.22 9.72 -3.29
CA ARG A 31 -9.15 8.75 -2.70
C ARG A 31 -9.91 7.92 -3.75
N PRO A 32 -10.55 8.52 -4.78
CA PRO A 32 -11.22 7.74 -5.82
C PRO A 32 -10.25 6.86 -6.61
N GLU A 33 -9.05 7.36 -6.94
CA GLU A 33 -8.04 6.59 -7.68
C GLU A 33 -7.57 5.35 -6.88
N LEU A 34 -7.22 5.53 -5.61
CA LEU A 34 -6.85 4.42 -4.73
C LEU A 34 -8.01 3.42 -4.56
N LYS A 35 -9.27 3.88 -4.60
CA LYS A 35 -10.43 3.00 -4.52
C LYS A 35 -10.58 2.17 -5.80
N GLN A 36 -10.35 2.77 -6.96
CA GLN A 36 -10.31 2.06 -8.24
C GLN A 36 -9.18 1.03 -8.28
N LEU A 37 -7.98 1.36 -7.76
CA LEU A 37 -6.90 0.39 -7.61
C LEU A 37 -7.30 -0.76 -6.66
N ALA A 38 -8.00 -0.46 -5.56
CA ALA A 38 -8.43 -1.48 -4.61
C ALA A 38 -9.49 -2.45 -5.16
N GLU A 39 -10.23 -2.03 -6.19
CA GLU A 39 -11.17 -2.88 -6.90
C GLU A 39 -10.47 -3.81 -7.91
N GLN A 40 -9.22 -3.51 -8.28
CA GLN A 40 -8.43 -4.35 -9.17
C GLN A 40 -7.79 -5.54 -8.45
N THR A 41 -7.47 -6.57 -9.22
CA THR A 41 -6.72 -7.74 -8.75
C THR A 41 -5.37 -7.73 -9.44
N TYR A 42 -4.30 -7.68 -8.65
CA TYR A 42 -2.93 -7.68 -9.16
C TYR A 42 -2.33 -9.07 -9.05
N GLN A 43 -1.36 -9.38 -9.91
CA GLN A 43 -0.57 -10.60 -9.78
C GLN A 43 0.69 -10.29 -9.00
N ASP A 44 0.89 -10.99 -7.89
CA ASP A 44 2.09 -10.88 -7.09
C ASP A 44 3.31 -11.49 -7.82
N HIS A 45 4.52 -11.24 -7.34
CA HIS A 45 5.76 -11.79 -7.91
C HIS A 45 5.82 -13.34 -7.91
N HIS A 46 4.92 -14.00 -7.16
CA HIS A 46 4.71 -15.44 -7.17
C HIS A 46 3.58 -15.91 -8.11
N GLY A 47 3.03 -15.03 -8.96
CA GLY A 47 1.94 -15.34 -9.88
C GLY A 47 0.58 -15.53 -9.20
N ARG A 48 0.44 -15.13 -7.93
CA ARG A 48 -0.80 -15.29 -7.16
C ARG A 48 -1.67 -14.04 -7.29
N PRO A 49 -2.99 -14.18 -7.51
CA PRO A 49 -3.89 -13.04 -7.51
C PRO A 49 -3.97 -12.46 -6.09
N ARG A 50 -3.73 -11.16 -5.98
CA ARG A 50 -3.72 -10.41 -4.74
C ARG A 50 -4.56 -9.15 -4.91
N ARG A 51 -5.56 -9.00 -4.05
CA ARG A 51 -6.33 -7.76 -3.93
C ARG A 51 -5.80 -6.98 -2.74
N VAL A 52 -5.60 -5.68 -2.93
CA VAL A 52 -5.08 -4.79 -1.90
C VAL A 52 -6.18 -3.81 -1.52
N ALA A 53 -6.50 -3.74 -0.23
CA ALA A 53 -7.52 -2.82 0.24
C ALA A 53 -7.06 -1.35 0.09
N TYR A 54 -8.02 -0.45 -0.14
CA TYR A 54 -7.80 1.00 -0.22
C TYR A 54 -6.88 1.53 0.89
N LYS A 55 -7.16 1.14 2.15
CA LYS A 55 -6.37 1.59 3.31
C LYS A 55 -4.90 1.20 3.22
N THR A 56 -4.62 0.01 2.69
CA THR A 56 -3.24 -0.47 2.52
C THR A 56 -2.52 0.34 1.46
N LEU A 57 -3.19 0.66 0.35
CA LEU A 57 -2.63 1.51 -0.70
C LEU A 57 -2.39 2.94 -0.21
N GLU A 58 -3.32 3.48 0.58
CA GLU A 58 -3.20 4.79 1.23
C GLU A 58 -1.99 4.82 2.18
N GLU A 59 -1.82 3.80 3.03
CA GLU A 59 -0.65 3.66 3.89
C GLU A 59 0.67 3.61 3.08
N TRP A 60 0.71 2.83 2.00
CA TRP A 60 1.90 2.74 1.14
C TRP A 60 2.23 4.07 0.46
N PHE A 61 1.22 4.79 -0.03
CA PHE A 61 1.39 6.10 -0.65
C PHE A 61 2.01 7.12 0.30
N TYR A 62 1.50 7.21 1.53
CA TYR A 62 2.07 8.12 2.53
C TYR A 62 3.48 7.71 2.93
N LYS A 63 3.74 6.41 3.13
CA LYS A 63 5.11 5.92 3.40
C LYS A 63 6.08 6.30 2.30
N TYR A 64 5.69 6.12 1.04
CA TYR A 64 6.50 6.52 -0.10
C TYR A 64 6.74 8.02 -0.14
N ARG A 65 5.71 8.82 0.17
CA ARG A 65 5.86 10.29 0.19
C ARG A 65 6.83 10.79 1.27
N HIS A 66 6.92 10.08 2.40
CA HIS A 66 7.78 10.45 3.51
C HIS A 66 9.18 9.81 3.49
N GLY A 67 9.34 8.62 2.92
CA GLY A 67 10.60 7.88 2.96
C GLY A 67 10.96 7.13 1.66
N GLY A 68 10.33 7.48 0.55
CA GLY A 68 10.66 6.97 -0.78
C GLY A 68 10.50 5.46 -0.92
N PHE A 69 11.33 4.87 -1.78
CA PHE A 69 11.29 3.45 -2.11
C PHE A 69 11.66 2.56 -0.90
N ASP A 70 12.65 2.97 -0.09
CA ASP A 70 13.02 2.21 1.12
C ASP A 70 11.89 2.11 2.15
N ALA A 71 11.01 3.12 2.22
CA ALA A 71 9.83 3.07 3.10
C ALA A 71 8.73 2.13 2.60
N LEU A 72 8.74 1.76 1.31
CA LEU A 72 7.85 0.74 0.74
C LEU A 72 8.34 -0.68 1.01
N LYS A 73 9.65 -0.87 1.28
CA LYS A 73 10.18 -2.19 1.60
C LYS A 73 9.41 -2.78 2.79
N PRO A 74 8.99 -4.06 2.72
CA PRO A 74 8.39 -4.71 3.87
C PRO A 74 9.40 -4.69 5.01
N ARG A 75 9.19 -3.78 5.97
CA ARG A 75 9.88 -3.89 7.25
C ARG A 75 9.51 -5.24 7.85
N PRO A 76 10.48 -6.01 8.40
CA PRO A 76 10.16 -7.20 9.18
C PRO A 76 9.25 -6.75 10.32
N ARG A 77 7.96 -7.09 10.23
CA ARG A 77 6.96 -6.76 11.25
C ARG A 77 7.06 -7.80 12.36
N SER A 78 7.28 -7.35 13.60
CA SER A 78 6.99 -8.09 14.84
C SER A 78 5.49 -8.34 15.07
N ASP A 79 4.60 -7.81 14.21
CA ASP A 79 3.18 -8.14 14.16
C ASP A 79 2.95 -9.51 13.45
N ARG A 80 3.54 -10.58 13.99
CA ARG A 80 2.91 -11.89 13.88
C ARG A 80 1.68 -11.82 14.78
N ASN A 81 0.52 -12.18 14.24
CA ASN A 81 -0.71 -12.47 14.98
C ASN A 81 -1.72 -11.32 15.20
N ARG A 82 -2.24 -10.73 14.12
CA ARG A 82 -3.66 -10.33 14.14
C ARG A 82 -4.27 -10.25 12.76
N SER A 83 -5.01 -11.30 12.39
CA SER A 83 -6.14 -11.21 11.48
C SER A 83 -7.06 -10.11 12.01
N ARG A 84 -6.94 -8.88 11.50
CA ARG A 84 -7.88 -7.82 11.85
C ARG A 84 -9.14 -8.03 11.02
N CYS A 85 -10.08 -8.81 11.56
CA CYS A 85 -11.49 -8.61 11.28
C CYS A 85 -11.77 -7.12 11.44
N SER A 86 -12.16 -6.47 10.35
CA SER A 86 -12.41 -5.04 10.28
C SER A 86 -13.64 -4.65 11.09
N PRO A 87 -13.54 -3.88 12.19
CA PRO A 87 -14.67 -3.13 12.68
C PRO A 87 -14.74 -1.83 11.88
N LYS A 88 -15.91 -1.61 11.27
CA LYS A 88 -16.30 -0.33 10.68
C LYS A 88 -16.37 0.67 11.83
N THR A 89 -15.38 1.54 11.98
CA THR A 89 -15.47 2.66 12.94
C THR A 89 -14.69 3.85 12.40
N SER A 90 -15.44 4.93 12.21
CA SER A 90 -14.97 6.30 12.02
C SER A 90 -14.09 6.68 13.20
N ASN A 91 -12.86 7.14 12.98
CA ASN A 91 -12.39 8.23 13.81
C ASN A 91 -11.24 9.02 13.18
N ASN A 92 -11.28 10.29 13.54
CA ASN A 92 -10.37 11.41 13.36
C ASN A 92 -8.92 11.10 13.79
N TRP A 93 -7.93 11.41 12.95
CA TRP A 93 -6.50 11.24 13.28
C TRP A 93 -5.84 12.62 13.30
N SER A 94 -5.80 13.18 14.50
CA SER A 94 -5.01 14.36 14.85
C SER A 94 -3.55 13.93 15.00
N TRP A 95 -2.64 14.66 14.38
CA TRP A 95 -1.19 14.44 14.41
C TRP A 95 -0.60 15.14 15.63
N ILE A 96 -0.03 14.37 16.57
CA ILE A 96 1.07 14.79 17.46
C ILE A 96 2.02 13.61 17.60
#